data_AF-A0A366JAH9-F1
#
_entry.id   AF-A0A366JAH9-F1
#
_cell.length_a   1.000
_cell.length_b   1.000
_cell.length_c   1.000
_cell.angle_alpha   90.00
_cell.angle_beta   90.00
_cell.angle_gamma   90.00
#
_symmetry.space_group_name_H-M   'P 1'
#
loop_
_entity.id
_entity.type
_entity.pdbx_description
1 polymer ?
#
loop_
_entity_poly.entity_id
_entity_poly.type
_entity_poly.pdbx_seq_one_letter_code
_entity_poly.pdbx_strand_id
1 'polypeptide(L)'
;MKSKTEFKYEALLDVDDIQDVLKALSKGLSKGKLEFSEEKEGVLTLDPKGLMRLKVTASDDEDSQQFEVKVRWEKRPKRLNKTAPNIVS
;
A
#
# COMPACT_ATOMS: atom_id res chain seq x y z
N MET A 1 -14.26 14.37 -14.33
CA MET A 1 -13.73 12.99 -14.32
C MET A 1 -13.69 12.51 -12.87
N LYS A 2 -14.32 11.36 -12.55
CA LYS A 2 -14.17 10.76 -11.21
C LYS A 2 -12.72 10.32 -11.06
N SER A 3 -12.04 10.79 -10.01
CA SER A 3 -10.72 10.33 -9.64
C SER A 3 -10.77 8.83 -9.32
N LYS A 4 -9.94 8.00 -9.97
CA LYS A 4 -9.77 6.58 -9.65
C LYS A 4 -9.33 6.48 -8.18
N THR A 5 -10.08 5.73 -7.37
CA THR A 5 -9.83 5.57 -5.92
C THR A 5 -9.12 4.27 -5.60
N GLU A 6 -9.01 3.37 -6.56
CA GLU A 6 -8.48 2.02 -6.41
C GLU A 6 -7.79 1.57 -7.71
N PHE A 7 -6.73 0.80 -7.60
CA PHE A 7 -6.05 0.12 -8.70
C PHE A 7 -5.93 -1.35 -8.34
N LYS A 8 -6.30 -2.25 -9.26
CA LYS A 8 -6.21 -3.69 -9.08
C LYS A 8 -5.61 -4.32 -10.34
N TYR A 9 -4.53 -5.07 -10.17
CA TYR A 9 -3.89 -5.85 -11.23
C TYR A 9 -3.66 -7.27 -10.72
N GLU A 10 -3.96 -8.27 -11.54
CA GLU A 10 -3.86 -9.69 -11.20
C GLU A 10 -3.48 -10.48 -12.46
N ALA A 11 -2.35 -11.18 -12.40
CA ALA A 11 -1.81 -11.98 -13.49
C ALA A 11 -0.87 -13.08 -12.93
N LEU A 12 -0.66 -14.14 -13.71
CA LEU A 12 0.41 -15.10 -13.47
C LEU A 12 1.69 -14.56 -14.12
N LEU A 13 2.74 -14.38 -13.32
CA LEU A 13 4.02 -13.80 -13.73
C LEU A 13 5.16 -14.70 -13.29
N ASP A 14 6.32 -14.54 -13.94
CA ASP A 14 7.54 -15.20 -13.48
C ASP A 14 8.23 -14.43 -12.33
N VAL A 15 9.34 -14.98 -11.83
CA VAL A 15 10.06 -14.42 -10.69
C VAL A 15 10.67 -13.06 -11.00
N ASP A 16 11.15 -12.86 -12.22
CA ASP A 16 11.82 -11.62 -12.64
C ASP A 16 10.81 -10.47 -12.75
N ASP A 17 9.65 -10.75 -13.36
CA ASP A 17 8.53 -9.81 -13.45
C ASP A 17 8.01 -9.40 -12.06
N ILE A 18 7.84 -10.37 -11.14
CA ILE A 18 7.46 -10.08 -9.75
C ILE A 18 8.51 -9.20 -9.06
N GLN A 19 9.80 -9.49 -9.26
CA GLN A 19 10.88 -8.70 -8.68
C GLN A 19 10.85 -7.25 -9.19
N ASP A 20 10.57 -7.06 -10.48
CA ASP A 20 10.50 -5.74 -11.09
C ASP A 20 9.31 -4.91 -10.58
N VAL A 21 8.15 -5.53 -10.35
CA VAL A 21 7.02 -4.88 -9.67
C VAL A 21 7.42 -4.42 -8.27
N LEU A 22 8.09 -5.27 -7.48
CA LEU A 22 8.55 -4.93 -6.13
C LEU A 22 9.58 -3.79 -6.14
N LYS A 23 10.52 -3.80 -7.10
CA LYS A 23 11.50 -2.70 -7.30
C LYS A 23 10.79 -1.40 -7.65
N ALA A 24 9.77 -1.43 -8.50
CA ALA A 24 8.99 -0.24 -8.88
C ALA A 24 8.28 0.37 -7.67
N LEU A 25 7.64 -0.47 -6.83
CA LEU A 25 7.03 -0.03 -5.57
C LEU A 25 8.08 0.60 -4.62
N SER A 26 9.23 -0.05 -4.44
CA SER A 26 10.34 0.46 -3.63
C SER A 26 10.84 1.83 -4.12
N LYS A 27 11.04 1.98 -5.44
CA LYS A 27 11.45 3.23 -6.07
C LYS A 27 10.41 4.34 -5.88
N GLY A 28 9.13 4.02 -5.99
CA GLY A 28 8.05 5.00 -5.75
C GLY A 28 7.99 5.46 -4.29
N LEU A 29 8.18 4.54 -3.33
CA LEU A 29 8.32 4.89 -1.92
C LEU A 29 9.52 5.81 -1.66
N SER A 30 10.69 5.51 -2.23
CA SER A 30 11.88 6.36 -2.13
C SER A 30 11.68 7.76 -2.71
N LYS A 31 10.85 7.90 -3.74
CA LYS A 31 10.52 9.19 -4.36
C LYS A 31 9.41 9.95 -3.64
N GLY A 32 8.70 9.32 -2.69
CA GLY A 32 7.52 9.90 -2.05
C GLY A 32 6.30 9.98 -2.96
N LYS A 33 6.26 9.24 -4.07
CA LYS A 33 5.16 9.25 -5.06
C LYS A 33 5.03 7.90 -5.75
N LEU A 34 3.83 7.34 -5.73
CA LEU A 34 3.44 6.12 -6.45
C LEU A 34 2.35 6.47 -7.45
N GLU A 35 2.55 6.11 -8.72
CA GLU A 35 1.57 6.31 -9.79
C GLU A 35 1.19 4.96 -10.38
N PHE A 36 -0.10 4.70 -10.46
CA PHE A 36 -0.67 3.49 -11.02
C PHE A 36 -1.57 3.88 -12.18
N SER A 37 -1.30 3.36 -13.37
CA SER A 37 -2.06 3.68 -14.59
C SER A 37 -2.44 2.41 -15.34
N GLU A 38 -3.68 2.37 -15.80
CA GLU A 38 -4.15 1.39 -16.79
C GLU A 38 -4.58 2.12 -18.05
N GLU A 39 -4.36 1.52 -19.21
CA GLU A 39 -4.53 2.15 -20.53
C GLU A 39 -5.88 2.87 -20.72
N LYS A 40 -6.94 2.40 -20.04
CA LYS A 40 -8.31 2.90 -20.22
C LYS A 40 -8.88 3.67 -19.02
N GLU A 41 -8.20 3.69 -17.87
CA GLU A 41 -8.82 4.09 -16.60
C GLU A 41 -8.17 5.27 -15.86
N GLY A 42 -7.22 5.94 -16.51
CA GLY A 42 -6.51 7.08 -15.92
C GLY A 42 -5.48 6.67 -14.87
N VAL A 43 -4.98 7.66 -14.12
CA VAL A 43 -3.86 7.49 -13.18
C VAL A 43 -4.33 7.68 -11.74
N LEU A 44 -4.08 6.69 -10.89
CA LEU A 44 -4.15 6.81 -9.43
C LEU A 44 -2.78 7.23 -8.90
N THR A 45 -2.73 8.33 -8.16
CA THR A 45 -1.50 8.80 -7.50
C THR A 45 -1.64 8.69 -5.98
N LEU A 46 -0.65 8.07 -5.34
CA LEU A 46 -0.51 8.01 -3.89
C LEU A 46 0.75 8.77 -3.46
N ASP A 47 0.63 9.56 -2.40
CA ASP A 47 1.73 10.34 -1.81
C ASP A 47 2.15 9.72 -0.47
N PRO A 48 3.02 8.69 -0.47
CA PRO A 48 3.54 8.09 0.75
C PRO A 48 4.35 9.11 1.55
N LYS A 49 3.87 9.44 2.77
CA LYS A 49 4.53 10.39 3.67
C LYS A 49 4.24 10.09 5.13
N GLY A 50 5.13 10.60 6.01
CA GLY A 50 4.97 10.51 7.46
C GLY A 50 5.14 9.08 7.99
N LEU A 51 4.51 8.80 9.14
CA LEU A 51 4.55 7.48 9.75
C LEU A 51 3.72 6.49 8.95
N MET A 52 4.33 5.35 8.61
CA MET A 52 3.70 4.28 7.87
C MET A 52 3.63 3.02 8.73
N ARG A 53 2.57 2.25 8.51
CA ARG A 53 2.42 0.91 9.07
C ARG A 53 2.78 -0.11 8.01
N LEU A 54 3.71 -0.99 8.34
CA LEU A 54 4.07 -2.17 7.56
C LEU A 54 3.48 -3.41 8.25
N LYS A 55 2.84 -4.28 7.46
CA LYS A 55 2.50 -5.65 7.84
C LYS A 55 3.06 -6.58 6.76
N VAL A 56 3.80 -7.60 7.17
CA VAL A 56 4.28 -8.68 6.30
C VAL A 56 3.71 -9.98 6.81
N THR A 57 3.12 -10.76 5.92
CA THR A 57 2.63 -12.12 6.21
C THR A 57 3.15 -13.07 5.16
N ALA A 58 3.45 -14.30 5.56
CA ALA A 58 3.83 -15.37 4.66
C ALA A 58 3.11 -16.65 5.11
N SER A 59 2.74 -17.50 4.16
CA SER A 59 2.18 -18.82 4.42
C SER A 59 2.65 -19.82 3.37
N ASP A 60 2.68 -21.08 3.79
CA ASP A 60 3.06 -22.25 3.02
C ASP A 60 2.06 -23.35 3.40
N ASP A 61 1.23 -23.76 2.46
CA ASP A 61 0.26 -24.84 2.60
C ASP A 61 0.49 -25.92 1.53
N GLU A 62 -0.34 -26.97 1.51
CA GLU A 62 -0.12 -28.13 0.62
C GLU A 62 -0.14 -27.75 -0.87
N ASP A 63 -0.89 -26.72 -1.24
CA ASP A 63 -1.14 -26.36 -2.64
C ASP A 63 -0.42 -25.07 -3.06
N SER A 64 0.02 -24.22 -2.12
CA SER A 64 0.48 -22.88 -2.44
C SER A 64 1.47 -22.26 -1.44
N GLN A 65 2.29 -21.36 -1.98
CA GLN A 65 3.15 -20.47 -1.22
C GLN A 65 2.80 -19.03 -1.54
N GLN A 66 2.71 -18.20 -0.51
CA GLN A 66 2.42 -16.78 -0.69
C GLN A 66 3.09 -15.90 0.36
N PHE A 67 3.36 -14.66 -0.03
CA PHE A 67 3.66 -13.58 0.88
C PHE A 67 2.81 -12.36 0.53
N GLU A 68 2.40 -11.60 1.55
CA GLU A 68 1.72 -10.33 1.39
C GLU A 68 2.56 -9.24 2.09
N VAL A 69 2.78 -8.14 1.38
CA VAL A 69 3.36 -6.91 1.93
C VAL A 69 2.31 -5.82 1.89
N LYS A 70 1.86 -5.38 3.07
CA LYS A 70 0.87 -4.32 3.20
C LYS A 70 1.46 -3.08 3.86
N VAL A 71 1.46 -1.97 3.12
CA VAL A 71 1.90 -0.65 3.61
C VAL A 71 0.70 0.29 3.64
N ARG A 72 0.51 0.97 4.78
CA ARG A 72 -0.56 1.97 4.96
C ARG A 72 -0.04 3.20 5.68
N TRP A 73 -0.56 4.36 5.29
CA TRP A 73 -0.35 5.63 6.00
C TRP A 73 -1.64 6.44 6.04
N GLU A 74 -1.70 7.38 6.97
CA GLU A 74 -2.83 8.31 7.09
C GLU A 74 -2.45 9.64 6.45
N LYS A 75 -3.27 10.14 5.51
CA LYS A 75 -3.02 11.45 4.84
C LYS A 75 -2.95 12.62 5.82
N ARG A 76 -3.61 12.47 6.97
CA ARG A 76 -3.61 13.39 8.10
C ARG A 76 -3.40 12.56 9.38
N PRO A 77 -2.21 12.59 10.02
CA PRO A 77 -2.02 11.86 11.26
C PRO A 77 -3.06 12.33 12.30
N LYS A 78 -3.69 11.40 13.00
CA LYS A 78 -4.64 11.71 14.08
C LYS A 78 -3.89 12.60 15.09
N ARG A 79 -4.38 13.82 15.32
CA ARG A 79 -3.87 14.66 16.42
C ARG A 79 -3.94 13.84 17.70
N LEU A 80 -2.92 13.95 18.56
CA LEU A 80 -3.01 13.44 19.94
C LEU A 80 -4.31 13.98 20.56
N ASN A 81 -5.18 13.08 21.00
CA ASN A 81 -6.39 13.47 21.69
C ASN A 81 -5.97 14.10 23.01
N LYS A 82 -6.11 15.42 23.15
CA LYS A 82 -5.76 16.14 24.38
C LYS A 82 -6.77 15.95 25.51
N THR A 83 -7.88 15.28 25.24
CA THR A 83 -8.95 15.05 26.21
C THR A 83 -8.80 13.65 26.78
N ALA A 84 -8.34 13.57 28.02
CA ALA A 84 -8.38 12.33 28.79
C ALA A 84 -9.85 11.97 29.08
N PRO A 85 -10.23 10.67 29.04
CA PRO A 85 -11.57 10.25 29.41
C PRO A 85 -11.82 10.51 30.90
N ASN A 86 -13.03 10.94 31.24
CA ASN A 86 -13.44 11.10 32.63
C ASN A 86 -13.82 9.72 33.18
N ILE A 87 -13.02 9.16 34.08
CA ILE A 87 -13.31 7.90 34.75
C ILE A 87 -14.04 8.24 36.05
N VAL A 88 -15.26 7.74 36.18
CA VAL A 88 -16.06 7.87 37.41
C VAL A 88 -16.08 6.50 38.09
N SER A 89 -15.74 6.47 39.38
CA SER A 89 -15.81 5.30 40.26
C SER A 89 -17.23 5.05 40.75
#